data_AF-A0A103XPK5-F1
#
_entry.id   AF-A0A103XPK5-F1
#
_cell.length_a   1.000
_cell.length_b   1.000
_cell.length_c   1.000
_cell.angle_alpha   90.00
_cell.angle_beta   90.00
_cell.angle_gamma   90.00
#
_symmetry.space_group_name_H-M   'P 1'
#
loop_
_entity.id
_entity.type
_entity.pdbx_description
1 polymer ?
#
loop_
_entity_poly.entity_id
_entity_poly.type
_entity_poly.pdbx_seq_one_letter_code
_entity_poly.pdbx_strand_id
1 'polypeptide(L)'
;MSITVRLLFLLLVIGNVGFFIANGVVDEYQRDDFPAEFVFGSGTSAYQVLFLAVVRLNWIGDGSGSVNAKGLQYYNNFINELLSHGIQPHVTLFHDDLPQILEDEYGGWISRKAVLGGYDVGFTPPGRCSSPFGFGNCTNGGNSSYEPYLVTHHLLLAHASAVRLYRKKYKGRQHGFVGINVFAYWFEPYTNTMEDLKATQRAHDFYLGWFLNPLVNGDYPETVKKNAGNRIPSFTKLESERIKVPSGTIGSTESP
;
A
#
# COMPACT_ATOMS: atom_id res chain seq x y z
N MET A 1 29.42 18.04 -7.18
CA MET A 1 28.17 18.53 -7.80
C MET A 1 28.19 20.06 -7.77
N SER A 2 28.14 20.72 -8.94
CA SER A 2 28.27 22.18 -9.06
C SER A 2 27.19 22.91 -8.25
N ILE A 3 27.49 24.12 -7.73
CA ILE A 3 26.54 25.01 -7.05
C ILE A 3 25.26 25.21 -7.89
N THR A 4 25.40 25.24 -9.22
CA THR A 4 24.29 25.34 -10.17
C THR A 4 23.32 24.16 -10.06
N VAL A 5 23.83 22.94 -9.87
CA VAL A 5 23.01 21.72 -9.75
C VAL A 5 22.31 21.67 -8.38
N ARG A 6 22.94 22.18 -7.32
CA ARG A 6 22.32 22.30 -5.99
C ARG A 6 21.18 23.32 -5.96
N LEU A 7 21.36 24.45 -6.64
CA LEU A 7 20.31 25.46 -6.80
C LEU A 7 19.15 24.93 -7.64
N LEU A 8 19.42 24.19 -8.72
CA LEU A 8 18.37 23.54 -9.50
C LEU A 8 17.58 22.53 -8.66
N PHE A 9 18.25 21.69 -7.86
CA PHE A 9 17.58 20.74 -6.98
C PHE A 9 16.75 21.43 -5.88
N LEU A 10 17.28 22.51 -5.27
CA LEU A 10 16.56 23.27 -4.26
C LEU A 10 15.32 23.97 -4.87
N LEU A 11 15.44 24.52 -6.08
CA LEU A 11 14.32 25.11 -6.81
C LEU A 11 13.29 24.06 -7.24
N LEU A 12 13.72 22.83 -7.55
CA LEU A 12 12.83 21.71 -7.86
C LEU A 12 12.08 21.22 -6.61
N VAL A 13 12.75 21.15 -5.46
CA VAL A 13 12.12 20.80 -4.17
C VAL A 13 11.18 21.91 -3.68
N ILE A 14 11.57 23.18 -3.77
CA ILE A 14 10.70 24.32 -3.44
C ILE A 14 9.54 24.42 -4.44
N GLY A 15 9.76 24.12 -5.71
CA GLY A 15 8.72 24.04 -6.73
C GLY A 15 7.71 22.93 -6.45
N ASN A 16 8.16 21.75 -5.99
CA ASN A 16 7.27 20.66 -5.61
C ASN A 16 6.53 20.95 -4.29
N VAL A 17 7.19 21.52 -3.28
CA VAL A 17 6.53 21.93 -2.03
C VAL A 17 5.54 23.09 -2.28
N GLY A 18 5.89 24.02 -3.15
CA GLY A 18 5.00 25.09 -3.62
C GLY A 18 3.81 24.57 -4.43
N PHE A 19 4.01 23.52 -5.23
CA PHE A 19 2.92 22.83 -5.94
C PHE A 19 1.93 22.15 -4.98
N PHE A 20 2.40 21.61 -3.85
CA PHE A 20 1.54 21.05 -2.81
C PHE A 20 0.81 22.11 -1.96
N ILE A 21 1.38 23.32 -1.80
CA ILE A 21 0.77 24.39 -1.00
C ILE A 21 -0.14 25.30 -1.84
N ALA A 22 0.17 25.52 -3.13
CA ALA A 22 -0.58 26.43 -3.99
C ALA A 22 -1.78 25.78 -4.72
N ASN A 23 -1.80 24.45 -4.89
CA ASN A 23 -2.93 23.74 -5.50
C ASN A 23 -3.87 23.13 -4.45
N GLY A 24 -4.19 23.91 -3.41
CA GLY A 24 -5.46 23.76 -2.68
C GLY A 24 -6.69 24.12 -3.52
N VAL A 25 -6.50 24.35 -4.83
CA VAL A 25 -7.54 24.35 -5.85
C VAL A 25 -7.15 23.25 -6.83
N VAL A 26 -7.74 22.07 -6.63
CA VAL A 26 -7.89 21.11 -7.73
C VAL A 26 -8.88 21.80 -8.67
N ASP A 27 -8.50 22.11 -9.90
CA ASP A 27 -9.51 22.38 -10.93
C ASP A 27 -10.43 21.15 -10.93
N GLU A 28 -11.67 21.35 -10.50
CA GLU A 28 -12.61 20.28 -10.17
C GLU A 28 -13.15 19.70 -11.48
N TYR A 29 -12.29 18.97 -12.19
CA TYR A 29 -12.66 18.23 -13.38
C TYR A 29 -13.68 17.15 -13.00
N GLN A 30 -14.89 17.27 -13.54
CA GLN A 30 -15.98 16.32 -13.37
C GLN A 30 -15.94 15.28 -14.49
N ARG A 31 -16.61 14.13 -14.30
CA ARG A 31 -16.66 13.06 -15.30
C ARG A 31 -17.15 13.54 -16.67
N ASP A 32 -18.01 14.54 -16.66
CA ASP A 32 -18.66 15.11 -17.84
C ASP A 32 -17.74 16.02 -18.66
N ASP A 33 -16.59 16.42 -18.09
CA ASP A 33 -15.55 17.17 -18.82
C ASP A 33 -14.76 16.28 -19.80
N PHE A 34 -15.05 14.98 -19.82
CA PHE A 34 -14.39 13.99 -20.66
C PHE A 34 -15.42 13.24 -21.50
N PRO A 35 -15.09 12.88 -22.76
CA PRO A 35 -15.94 12.04 -23.60
C PRO A 35 -16.44 10.80 -22.87
N ALA A 36 -17.62 10.29 -23.23
CA ALA A 36 -18.16 9.07 -22.64
C ALA A 36 -17.19 7.87 -22.76
N GLU A 37 -16.36 7.88 -23.80
CA GLU A 37 -15.37 6.84 -24.11
C GLU A 37 -13.97 7.15 -23.54
N PHE A 38 -13.80 8.31 -22.92
CA PHE A 38 -12.54 8.70 -22.29
C PHE A 38 -12.41 8.00 -20.95
N VAL A 39 -11.29 7.30 -20.76
CA VAL A 39 -11.04 6.52 -19.56
C VAL A 39 -9.81 7.03 -18.83
N PHE A 40 -9.98 7.38 -17.55
CA PHE A 40 -8.88 7.73 -16.67
C PHE A 40 -8.05 6.50 -16.33
N GLY A 41 -6.73 6.59 -16.55
CA GLY A 41 -5.79 5.53 -16.24
C GLY A 41 -4.88 5.86 -15.06
N SER A 42 -4.53 4.84 -14.28
CA SER A 42 -3.17 4.67 -13.78
C SER A 42 -2.72 3.21 -13.98
N GLY A 43 -1.68 3.02 -14.79
CA GLY A 43 -0.78 1.86 -14.72
C GLY A 43 -1.10 0.61 -15.54
N THR A 44 -0.93 0.68 -16.86
CA THR A 44 -0.58 -0.43 -17.80
C THR A 44 -1.56 -1.62 -17.96
N SER A 45 -2.20 -1.69 -19.14
CA SER A 45 -2.79 -2.87 -19.83
C SER A 45 -3.80 -3.77 -19.07
N ALA A 46 -4.05 -3.50 -17.80
CA ALA A 46 -5.13 -4.08 -17.05
C ALA A 46 -5.63 -3.02 -16.07
N TYR A 47 -6.91 -2.69 -16.19
CA TYR A 47 -7.53 -1.71 -15.33
C TYR A 47 -7.41 -2.17 -13.88
N GLN A 48 -6.65 -1.42 -13.08
CA GLN A 48 -6.63 -1.55 -11.63
C GLN A 48 -7.90 -0.88 -11.10
N VAL A 49 -8.93 -1.71 -10.92
CA VAL A 49 -10.16 -1.26 -10.30
C VAL A 49 -9.93 -1.23 -8.79
N LEU A 50 -10.17 -0.09 -8.18
CA LEU A 50 -10.20 0.06 -6.73
C LEU A 50 -11.40 -0.73 -6.19
N PHE A 51 -11.19 -1.91 -5.59
CA PHE A 51 -12.31 -2.62 -4.98
C PHE A 51 -12.63 -2.01 -3.63
N LEU A 52 -13.75 -1.30 -3.56
CA LEU A 52 -14.47 -1.02 -2.32
C LEU A 52 -15.13 -2.31 -1.80
N ALA A 53 -14.38 -3.42 -1.72
CA ALA A 53 -14.95 -4.75 -1.47
C ALA A 53 -15.52 -4.87 -0.05
N VAL A 54 -14.82 -4.35 0.95
CA VAL A 54 -15.22 -4.60 2.34
C VAL A 54 -16.43 -3.74 2.73
N VAL A 55 -16.43 -2.45 2.35
CA VAL A 55 -17.52 -1.52 2.65
C VAL A 55 -18.74 -1.76 1.77
N ARG A 56 -18.57 -1.95 0.44
CA ARG A 56 -19.72 -2.12 -0.45
C ARG A 56 -20.31 -3.52 -0.43
N LEU A 57 -19.63 -4.54 0.10
CA LEU A 57 -20.21 -5.87 0.31
C LEU A 57 -20.77 -6.07 1.72
N ASN A 58 -20.60 -5.10 2.63
CA ASN A 58 -21.04 -5.20 4.04
C ASN A 58 -20.54 -6.49 4.71
N TRP A 59 -19.28 -6.84 4.46
CA TRP A 59 -18.62 -8.01 5.05
C TRP A 59 -17.98 -7.61 6.38
N ILE A 60 -18.64 -7.92 7.49
CA ILE A 60 -18.14 -7.70 8.86
C ILE A 60 -17.10 -8.78 9.18
N GLY A 61 -16.10 -8.47 10.03
CA GLY A 61 -14.83 -9.21 10.18
C GLY A 61 -14.92 -10.71 10.52
N ASP A 62 -16.05 -11.22 10.99
CA ASP A 62 -16.31 -12.65 11.23
C ASP A 62 -17.01 -13.36 10.05
N GLY A 63 -17.37 -12.62 9.00
CA GLY A 63 -18.16 -13.08 7.86
C GLY A 63 -19.68 -13.14 8.12
N SER A 64 -20.17 -12.57 9.23
CA SER A 64 -21.60 -12.55 9.58
C SER A 64 -22.40 -11.45 8.88
N GLY A 65 -21.71 -10.48 8.27
CA GLY A 65 -22.35 -9.38 7.54
C GLY A 65 -23.09 -9.88 6.30
N SER A 66 -24.27 -9.32 6.04
CA SER A 66 -25.06 -9.65 4.85
C SER A 66 -24.42 -9.06 3.59
N VAL A 67 -24.21 -9.88 2.57
CA VAL A 67 -23.66 -9.42 1.29
C VAL A 67 -24.59 -8.40 0.65
N ASN A 68 -24.08 -7.20 0.36
CA ASN A 68 -24.84 -6.19 -0.38
C ASN A 68 -24.93 -6.55 -1.87
N ALA A 69 -26.09 -7.07 -2.27
CA ALA A 69 -26.36 -7.53 -3.63
C ALA A 69 -26.21 -6.43 -4.70
N LYS A 70 -26.52 -5.17 -4.39
CA LYS A 70 -26.37 -4.05 -5.35
C LYS A 70 -24.89 -3.76 -5.63
N GLY A 71 -24.05 -3.81 -4.59
CA GLY A 71 -22.60 -3.68 -4.73
C GLY A 71 -22.02 -4.78 -5.61
N LEU A 72 -22.41 -6.03 -5.35
CA LEU A 72 -21.99 -7.17 -6.16
C LEU A 72 -22.43 -7.04 -7.63
N GLN A 73 -23.68 -6.62 -7.87
CA GLN A 73 -24.20 -6.42 -9.21
C GLN A 73 -23.42 -5.35 -9.98
N TYR A 74 -23.08 -4.24 -9.34
CA TYR A 74 -22.26 -3.20 -9.94
C TYR A 74 -20.92 -3.75 -10.45
N TYR A 75 -20.20 -4.51 -9.63
CA TYR A 75 -18.92 -5.09 -10.02
C TYR A 75 -19.05 -6.14 -11.13
N ASN A 76 -20.10 -6.97 -11.09
CA ASN A 76 -20.37 -7.93 -12.16
C ASN A 76 -20.60 -7.22 -13.49
N ASN A 77 -21.44 -6.18 -13.51
CA ASN A 77 -21.71 -5.40 -14.72
C ASN A 77 -20.42 -4.76 -15.24
N PHE A 78 -19.62 -4.17 -14.36
CA PHE A 78 -18.37 -3.51 -14.74
C PHE A 78 -17.32 -4.48 -15.29
N ILE A 79 -17.11 -5.62 -14.65
CA ILE A 79 -16.19 -6.66 -15.14
C ILE A 79 -16.66 -7.20 -16.49
N ASN A 80 -17.96 -7.47 -16.64
CA ASN A 80 -18.51 -7.95 -17.89
C ASN A 80 -18.35 -6.93 -19.02
N GLU A 81 -18.49 -5.63 -18.72
CA GLU A 81 -18.24 -4.57 -19.69
C GLU A 81 -16.76 -4.51 -20.09
N LEU A 82 -15.82 -4.56 -19.15
CA LEU A 82 -14.40 -4.62 -19.50
C LEU A 82 -14.08 -5.82 -20.41
N LEU A 83 -14.63 -6.99 -20.07
CA LEU A 83 -14.44 -8.20 -20.87
C LEU A 83 -15.09 -8.11 -22.25
N SER A 84 -16.23 -7.41 -22.40
CA SER A 84 -16.90 -7.23 -23.70
C SER A 84 -16.04 -6.40 -24.67
N HIS A 85 -15.20 -5.51 -24.14
CA HIS A 85 -14.20 -4.74 -24.88
C HIS A 85 -12.82 -5.41 -24.95
N GLY A 86 -12.71 -6.69 -24.55
CA GLY A 86 -11.45 -7.45 -24.60
C GLY A 86 -10.40 -7.00 -23.58
N ILE A 87 -10.81 -6.27 -22.54
CA ILE A 87 -9.92 -5.73 -21.50
C ILE A 87 -9.83 -6.72 -20.35
N GLN A 88 -8.62 -7.14 -20.00
CA GLN A 88 -8.37 -8.01 -18.85
C GLN A 88 -8.40 -7.20 -17.54
N PRO A 89 -9.30 -7.51 -16.58
CA PRO A 89 -9.37 -6.79 -15.32
C PRO A 89 -8.30 -7.27 -14.33
N HIS A 90 -7.56 -6.34 -13.70
CA HIS A 90 -6.69 -6.63 -12.56
C HIS A 90 -7.29 -6.03 -11.29
N VAL A 91 -7.56 -6.91 -10.34
CA VAL A 91 -8.42 -6.61 -9.19
C VAL A 91 -7.58 -6.40 -7.93
N THR A 92 -7.65 -5.20 -7.35
CA THR A 92 -7.04 -4.90 -6.05
C THR A 92 -8.10 -5.01 -4.96
N LEU A 93 -8.02 -6.03 -4.09
CA LEU A 93 -9.04 -6.34 -3.09
C LEU A 93 -9.14 -5.34 -1.92
N PHE A 94 -8.05 -4.64 -1.62
CA PHE A 94 -7.98 -3.66 -0.54
C PHE A 94 -7.02 -2.55 -0.93
N HIS A 95 -7.43 -1.29 -0.78
CA HIS A 95 -6.64 -0.15 -1.19
C HIS A 95 -6.98 1.07 -0.31
N ASP A 96 -6.54 0.99 0.95
CA ASP A 96 -6.61 2.07 1.94
C ASP A 96 -8.03 2.48 2.37
N ASP A 97 -9.01 1.63 2.10
CA ASP A 97 -10.44 1.84 2.33
C ASP A 97 -10.99 0.89 3.41
N LEU A 98 -10.28 0.81 4.53
CA LEU A 98 -10.71 0.00 5.67
C LEU A 98 -12.08 0.49 6.17
N PRO A 99 -13.08 -0.39 6.34
CA PRO A 99 -14.34 -0.01 6.96
C PRO A 99 -14.13 0.55 8.36
N GLN A 100 -14.77 1.69 8.64
CA GLN A 100 -14.71 2.33 9.95
C GLN A 100 -15.09 1.39 11.10
N ILE A 101 -16.06 0.49 10.90
CA ILE A 101 -16.46 -0.49 11.92
C ILE A 101 -15.31 -1.41 12.36
N LEU A 102 -14.37 -1.75 11.46
CA LEU A 102 -13.22 -2.57 11.83
C LEU A 102 -12.15 -1.76 12.57
N GLU A 103 -12.08 -0.45 12.32
CA GLU A 103 -11.29 0.47 13.14
C GLU A 103 -11.90 0.60 14.54
N ASP A 104 -13.22 0.83 14.62
CA ASP A 104 -13.92 1.05 15.88
C ASP A 104 -13.97 -0.20 16.76
N GLU A 105 -14.18 -1.40 16.17
CA GLU A 105 -14.30 -2.66 16.91
C GLU A 105 -12.94 -3.32 17.21
N TYR A 106 -11.97 -3.19 16.30
CA TYR A 106 -10.73 -3.97 16.34
C TYR A 106 -9.44 -3.15 16.21
N GLY A 107 -9.52 -1.82 16.09
CA GLY A 107 -8.36 -0.94 15.92
C GLY A 107 -7.71 -0.97 14.53
N GLY A 108 -8.37 -1.61 13.56
CA GLY A 108 -8.07 -1.60 12.13
C GLY A 108 -6.80 -2.31 11.63
N TRP A 109 -6.57 -2.25 10.30
CA TRP A 109 -5.45 -2.86 9.55
C TRP A 109 -5.19 -2.07 8.26
N ILE A 110 -4.04 -1.40 8.06
CA ILE A 110 -3.91 -0.49 6.90
C ILE A 110 -2.55 -0.57 6.18
N SER A 111 -2.54 -0.29 4.87
CA SER A 111 -1.46 -0.59 3.91
C SER A 111 -0.17 0.21 4.11
N ARG A 112 0.89 -0.05 3.32
CA ARG A 112 2.13 0.75 3.32
C ARG A 112 1.90 2.26 3.23
N LYS A 113 1.02 2.73 2.32
CA LYS A 113 0.74 4.16 2.15
C LYS A 113 0.01 4.71 3.38
N ALA A 114 -0.86 3.92 3.99
CA ALA A 114 -1.53 4.27 5.23
C ALA A 114 -0.70 4.03 6.50
N VAL A 115 0.33 3.19 6.47
CA VAL A 115 1.26 2.96 7.57
C VAL A 115 2.13 4.19 7.72
N LEU A 116 2.73 4.66 6.62
CA LEU A 116 3.48 5.91 6.60
C LEU A 116 2.54 7.11 6.74
N GLY A 117 1.48 7.18 5.93
CA GLY A 117 0.57 8.32 5.92
C GLY A 117 -0.31 8.43 7.16
N GLY A 118 -0.72 7.33 7.78
CA GLY A 118 -1.77 7.29 8.79
C GLY A 118 -1.36 6.81 10.18
N TYR A 119 -0.17 6.23 10.35
CA TYR A 119 0.38 5.87 11.68
C TYR A 119 1.75 6.50 11.98
N ASP A 120 2.44 7.03 10.98
CA ASP A 120 3.69 7.78 11.15
C ASP A 120 3.47 9.29 10.94
N VAL A 121 3.01 9.68 9.74
CA VAL A 121 2.87 11.10 9.37
C VAL A 121 1.55 11.72 9.85
N GLY A 122 0.46 10.93 9.93
CA GLY A 122 -0.88 11.38 10.33
C GLY A 122 -1.67 12.17 9.28
N PHE A 123 -1.25 12.14 8.01
CA PHE A 123 -1.89 12.84 6.89
C PHE A 123 -3.08 12.09 6.27
N THR A 124 -3.08 10.76 6.31
CA THR A 124 -4.19 9.92 5.80
C THR A 124 -4.92 9.27 6.97
N PRO A 125 -6.21 8.87 6.82
CA PRO A 125 -6.87 8.03 7.80
C PRO A 125 -5.99 6.83 8.21
N PRO A 126 -5.93 6.50 9.52
CA PRO A 126 -6.73 7.03 10.62
C PRO A 126 -6.17 8.32 11.23
N GLY A 127 -5.11 8.90 10.66
CA GLY A 127 -4.54 10.18 11.09
C GLY A 127 -3.81 10.11 12.43
N ARG A 128 -3.40 8.90 12.85
CA ARG A 128 -2.70 8.63 14.11
C ARG A 128 -1.22 8.92 13.95
N CYS A 129 -0.64 9.56 14.95
CA CYS A 129 0.73 10.05 14.93
C CYS A 129 1.17 10.42 16.35
N SER A 130 2.48 10.33 16.62
CA SER A 130 3.05 10.72 17.90
C SER A 130 4.39 11.44 17.73
N SER A 131 4.58 12.51 18.50
CA SER A 131 5.85 13.23 18.64
C SER A 131 7.04 12.28 18.87
N PRO A 132 8.23 12.53 18.27
CA PRO A 132 8.59 13.65 17.40
C PRO A 132 8.23 13.45 15.92
N PHE A 133 7.47 12.40 15.60
CA PHE A 133 7.09 12.05 14.24
C PHE A 133 5.80 12.78 13.83
N GLY A 134 5.48 12.74 12.54
CA GLY A 134 4.34 13.45 11.99
C GLY A 134 4.62 14.89 11.53
N PHE A 135 3.77 15.38 10.64
CA PHE A 135 3.89 16.75 10.13
C PHE A 135 3.62 17.75 11.26
N GLY A 136 4.57 18.65 11.52
CA GLY A 136 4.40 19.70 12.52
C GLY A 136 4.32 19.22 13.98
N ASN A 137 5.03 18.13 14.34
CA ASN A 137 5.03 17.56 15.70
C ASN A 137 3.64 17.04 16.10
N CYS A 138 3.16 16.07 15.34
CA CYS A 138 1.80 15.56 15.39
C CYS A 138 1.52 14.79 16.70
N THR A 139 0.39 15.07 17.35
CA THR A 139 0.01 14.48 18.63
C THR A 139 -1.41 13.87 18.61
N ASN A 140 -1.88 13.43 17.45
CA ASN A 140 -3.24 12.91 17.25
C ASN A 140 -3.45 11.49 17.83
N GLY A 141 -2.54 11.02 18.70
CA GLY A 141 -2.63 9.74 19.39
C GLY A 141 -2.04 8.57 18.61
N GLY A 142 -1.84 7.45 19.32
CA GLY A 142 -1.10 6.29 18.79
C GLY A 142 0.39 6.32 19.10
N ASN A 143 1.14 5.45 18.43
CA ASN A 143 2.57 5.30 18.64
C ASN A 143 3.28 5.05 17.30
N SER A 144 3.77 6.13 16.69
CA SER A 144 4.48 6.11 15.41
C SER A 144 5.78 5.30 15.44
N SER A 145 6.31 5.02 16.64
CA SER A 145 7.47 4.13 16.80
C SER A 145 7.12 2.64 16.83
N TYR A 146 5.85 2.26 16.94
CA TYR A 146 5.42 0.87 17.15
C TYR A 146 4.30 0.41 16.21
N GLU A 147 3.23 1.20 16.08
CA GLU A 147 2.04 0.84 15.29
C GLU A 147 2.36 0.51 13.84
N PRO A 148 3.26 1.24 13.14
CA PRO A 148 3.70 0.86 11.79
C PRO A 148 4.19 -0.59 11.67
N TYR A 149 4.95 -1.08 12.65
CA TYR A 149 5.47 -2.45 12.71
C TYR A 149 4.36 -3.47 12.89
N LEU A 150 3.47 -3.21 13.84
CA LEU A 150 2.35 -4.09 14.15
C LEU A 150 1.37 -4.22 12.97
N VAL A 151 1.01 -3.10 12.37
CA VAL A 151 0.06 -3.05 11.25
C VAL A 151 0.65 -3.77 10.03
N THR A 152 1.91 -3.50 9.69
CA THR A 152 2.59 -4.17 8.57
C THR A 152 2.67 -5.68 8.79
N HIS A 153 2.94 -6.13 10.01
CA HIS A 153 2.98 -7.54 10.34
C HIS A 153 1.66 -8.25 10.06
N HIS A 154 0.56 -7.69 10.56
CA HIS A 154 -0.77 -8.27 10.34
C HIS A 154 -1.25 -8.17 8.91
N LEU A 155 -0.88 -7.12 8.17
CA LEU A 155 -1.16 -7.03 6.74
C LEU A 155 -0.52 -8.18 5.96
N LEU A 156 0.74 -8.49 6.27
CA LEU A 156 1.43 -9.60 5.62
C LEU A 156 0.79 -10.96 5.98
N LEU A 157 0.35 -11.14 7.22
CA LEU A 157 -0.39 -12.35 7.64
C LEU A 157 -1.77 -12.46 6.97
N ALA A 158 -2.48 -11.35 6.82
CA ALA A 158 -3.75 -11.28 6.11
C ALA A 158 -3.57 -11.61 4.63
N HIS A 159 -2.55 -11.04 3.98
CA HIS A 159 -2.17 -11.38 2.61
C HIS A 159 -1.87 -12.88 2.47
N ALA A 160 -1.02 -13.43 3.33
CA ALA A 160 -0.69 -14.86 3.33
C ALA A 160 -1.94 -15.75 3.46
N SER A 161 -2.88 -15.35 4.33
CA SER A 161 -4.14 -16.06 4.53
C SER A 161 -5.03 -16.03 3.30
N ALA A 162 -5.18 -14.87 2.66
CA ALA A 162 -5.95 -14.70 1.42
C ALA A 162 -5.35 -15.50 0.25
N VAL A 163 -4.03 -15.42 0.06
CA VAL A 163 -3.31 -16.20 -0.97
C VAL A 163 -3.47 -17.70 -0.76
N ARG A 164 -3.37 -18.17 0.49
CA ARG A 164 -3.56 -19.59 0.82
C ARG A 164 -4.98 -20.06 0.49
N LEU A 165 -5.99 -19.26 0.85
CA LEU A 165 -7.40 -19.55 0.53
C LEU A 165 -7.61 -19.63 -0.98
N TYR A 166 -7.09 -18.65 -1.75
CA TYR A 166 -7.16 -18.63 -3.20
C TYR A 166 -6.57 -19.90 -3.82
N ARG A 167 -5.34 -20.25 -3.44
CA ARG A 167 -4.64 -21.42 -3.96
C ARG A 167 -5.36 -22.72 -3.64
N LYS A 168 -5.88 -22.87 -2.42
CA LYS A 168 -6.52 -24.11 -1.97
C LYS A 168 -7.90 -24.31 -2.60
N LYS A 169 -8.71 -23.26 -2.74
CA LYS A 169 -10.13 -23.38 -3.10
C LYS A 169 -10.46 -22.95 -4.53
N TYR A 170 -9.74 -21.97 -5.08
CA TYR A 170 -10.15 -21.28 -6.30
C TYR A 170 -9.18 -21.49 -7.47
N LYS A 171 -7.87 -21.60 -7.21
CA LYS A 171 -6.85 -21.68 -8.28
C LYS A 171 -7.04 -22.85 -9.25
N GLY A 172 -7.43 -24.02 -8.76
CA GLY A 172 -7.67 -25.20 -9.61
C GLY A 172 -8.87 -25.08 -10.56
N ARG A 173 -9.77 -24.10 -10.33
CA ARG A 173 -10.96 -23.86 -11.17
C ARG A 173 -10.83 -22.61 -12.02
N GLN A 174 -10.23 -21.55 -11.45
CA GLN A 174 -10.18 -20.22 -12.07
C GLN A 174 -8.88 -19.99 -12.84
N HIS A 175 -7.82 -20.76 -12.56
CA HIS A 175 -6.51 -20.64 -13.22
C HIS A 175 -5.86 -19.25 -13.18
N GLY A 176 -6.33 -18.35 -12.30
CA GLY A 176 -5.79 -17.00 -12.16
C GLY A 176 -4.60 -16.89 -11.21
N PHE A 177 -4.19 -15.64 -10.99
CA PHE A 177 -3.08 -15.24 -10.14
C PHE A 177 -3.56 -14.32 -9.02
N VAL A 178 -2.88 -14.36 -7.88
CA VAL A 178 -3.10 -13.48 -6.73
C VAL A 178 -1.74 -13.03 -6.25
N GLY A 179 -1.57 -11.74 -5.98
CA GLY A 179 -0.31 -11.13 -5.59
C GLY A 179 -0.50 -9.96 -4.64
N ILE A 180 0.57 -9.21 -4.44
CA ILE A 180 0.59 -7.97 -3.65
C ILE A 180 1.29 -6.88 -4.44
N ASN A 181 0.71 -5.68 -4.39
CA ASN A 181 1.31 -4.48 -4.96
C ASN A 181 2.06 -3.75 -3.85
N VAL A 182 3.34 -3.48 -4.08
CA VAL A 182 4.19 -2.74 -3.13
C VAL A 182 4.62 -1.45 -3.81
N PHE A 183 4.07 -0.33 -3.34
CA PHE A 183 4.58 1.00 -3.72
C PHE A 183 6.00 1.13 -3.17
N ALA A 184 6.92 1.75 -3.92
CA ALA A 184 8.32 1.89 -3.53
C ALA A 184 8.85 3.24 -3.99
N TYR A 185 9.77 3.81 -3.23
CA TYR A 185 10.60 4.92 -3.71
C TYR A 185 11.95 4.35 -4.11
N TRP A 186 12.49 4.85 -5.22
CA TRP A 186 13.89 4.63 -5.54
C TRP A 186 14.75 5.65 -4.78
N PHE A 187 15.77 5.15 -4.07
CA PHE A 187 16.72 5.99 -3.36
C PHE A 187 18.09 5.90 -4.01
N GLU A 188 18.71 7.05 -4.22
CA GLU A 188 20.08 7.18 -4.72
C GLU A 188 20.98 7.75 -3.62
N PRO A 189 22.26 7.35 -3.58
CA PRO A 189 23.21 7.90 -2.62
C PRO A 189 23.52 9.37 -2.96
N TYR A 190 23.61 10.22 -1.94
CA TYR A 190 23.93 11.63 -2.13
C TYR A 190 25.37 11.85 -2.63
N THR A 191 26.31 11.01 -2.19
CA THR A 191 27.69 10.94 -2.66
C THR A 191 28.17 9.49 -2.77
N ASN A 192 29.35 9.28 -3.38
CA ASN A 192 29.98 7.96 -3.47
C ASN A 192 30.71 7.55 -2.18
N THR A 193 30.40 8.16 -1.04
CA THR A 193 30.97 7.76 0.26
C THR A 193 30.32 6.46 0.74
N MET A 194 31.06 5.70 1.55
CA MET A 194 30.54 4.45 2.12
C MET A 194 29.35 4.70 3.06
N GLU A 195 29.30 5.85 3.70
CA GLU A 195 28.24 6.30 4.59
C GLU A 195 26.92 6.48 3.82
N ASP A 196 26.97 7.17 2.69
CA ASP A 196 25.80 7.42 1.85
C ASP A 196 25.31 6.14 1.17
N LEU A 197 26.22 5.28 0.68
CA LEU A 197 25.85 3.96 0.13
C LEU A 197 25.13 3.10 1.18
N LYS A 198 25.64 3.07 2.42
CA LYS A 198 24.97 2.37 3.53
C LYS A 198 23.64 3.01 3.88
N ALA A 199 23.51 4.34 3.81
CA ALA A 199 22.25 5.03 4.08
C ALA A 199 21.19 4.70 3.04
N THR A 200 21.55 4.68 1.75
CA THR A 200 20.68 4.26 0.65
C THR A 200 20.21 2.82 0.82
N GLN A 201 21.11 1.90 1.19
CA GLN A 201 20.72 0.51 1.45
C GLN A 201 19.73 0.42 2.62
N ARG A 202 19.94 1.17 3.71
CA ARG A 202 18.97 1.21 4.82
C ARG A 202 17.62 1.76 4.35
N ALA A 203 17.61 2.78 3.49
CA ALA A 203 16.36 3.31 2.92
C ALA A 203 15.65 2.23 2.08
N HIS A 204 16.36 1.50 1.22
CA HIS A 204 15.78 0.39 0.46
C HIS A 204 15.21 -0.70 1.39
N ASP A 205 15.94 -1.06 2.44
CA ASP A 205 15.50 -2.07 3.40
C ASP A 205 14.22 -1.64 4.14
N PHE A 206 14.10 -0.38 4.54
CA PHE A 206 12.93 0.14 5.26
C PHE A 206 11.74 0.45 4.35
N TYR A 207 11.97 0.93 3.13
CA TYR A 207 10.90 1.32 2.23
C TYR A 207 10.41 0.20 1.31
N LEU A 208 11.23 -0.82 1.07
CA LEU A 208 10.91 -1.94 0.18
C LEU A 208 11.14 -3.29 0.86
N GLY A 209 12.34 -3.51 1.41
CA GLY A 209 12.74 -4.79 2.02
C GLY A 209 11.84 -5.22 3.18
N TRP A 210 11.31 -4.26 3.94
CA TRP A 210 10.43 -4.51 5.07
C TRP A 210 9.15 -5.27 4.69
N PHE A 211 8.64 -5.05 3.47
CA PHE A 211 7.47 -5.77 2.92
C PHE A 211 7.88 -6.96 2.05
N LEU A 212 8.91 -6.80 1.22
CA LEU A 212 9.30 -7.84 0.25
C LEU A 212 10.09 -9.00 0.87
N ASN A 213 11.01 -8.74 1.79
CA ASN A 213 11.84 -9.81 2.37
C ASN A 213 11.00 -10.87 3.09
N PRO A 214 9.95 -10.55 3.87
CA PRO A 214 9.07 -11.57 4.43
C PRO A 214 8.44 -12.46 3.35
N LEU A 215 8.04 -11.89 2.21
CA LEU A 215 7.41 -12.63 1.13
C LEU A 215 8.38 -13.55 0.39
N VAL A 216 9.67 -13.24 0.37
CA VAL A 216 10.69 -14.07 -0.31
C VAL A 216 11.34 -15.05 0.67
N ASN A 217 11.77 -14.55 1.83
CA ASN A 217 12.62 -15.26 2.78
C ASN A 217 11.86 -15.77 4.02
N GLY A 218 10.64 -15.28 4.25
CA GLY A 218 9.86 -15.63 5.44
C GLY A 218 10.25 -14.85 6.69
N ASP A 219 11.09 -13.81 6.58
CA ASP A 219 11.51 -12.98 7.71
C ASP A 219 11.87 -11.55 7.26
N TYR A 220 11.89 -10.62 8.21
CA TYR A 220 12.27 -9.23 7.98
C TYR A 220 13.79 -9.06 7.74
N PRO A 221 14.22 -8.01 7.01
CA PRO A 221 15.65 -7.72 6.84
C PRO A 221 16.35 -7.49 8.19
N GLU A 222 17.59 -7.96 8.34
CA GLU A 222 18.38 -7.75 9.57
C GLU A 222 18.54 -6.27 9.91
N THR A 223 18.70 -5.42 8.90
CA THR A 223 18.72 -3.97 9.06
C THR A 223 17.48 -3.46 9.80
N VAL A 224 16.29 -3.90 9.39
CA VAL A 224 15.03 -3.48 10.00
C VAL A 224 14.92 -4.03 11.42
N LYS A 225 15.19 -5.32 11.62
CA LYS A 225 15.16 -5.95 12.95
C LYS A 225 16.10 -5.29 13.95
N LYS A 226 17.33 -4.99 13.55
CA LYS A 226 18.33 -4.34 14.41
C LYS A 226 17.93 -2.92 14.83
N ASN A 227 17.33 -2.15 13.91
CA ASN A 227 16.91 -0.78 14.19
C ASN A 227 15.57 -0.72 14.96
N ALA A 228 14.64 -1.64 14.67
CA ALA A 228 13.35 -1.72 15.35
C ALA A 228 13.47 -2.32 16.76
N GLY A 229 14.37 -3.29 16.96
CA GLY A 229 14.51 -4.02 18.22
C GLY A 229 13.21 -4.73 18.57
N ASN A 230 12.79 -4.66 19.83
CA ASN A 230 11.58 -5.33 20.33
C ASN A 230 10.26 -4.72 19.81
N ARG A 231 10.32 -3.65 19.01
CA ARG A 231 9.14 -2.99 18.45
C ARG A 231 8.59 -3.70 17.22
N ILE A 232 9.41 -4.48 16.51
CA ILE A 232 8.95 -5.27 15.38
C ILE A 232 8.54 -6.67 15.84
N PRO A 233 7.34 -7.14 15.49
CA PRO A 233 6.94 -8.52 15.81
C PRO A 233 7.82 -9.53 15.07
N SER A 234 7.97 -10.72 15.64
CA SER A 234 8.64 -11.85 15.00
C SER A 234 7.62 -12.81 14.40
N PHE A 235 7.86 -13.32 13.19
CA PHE A 235 7.07 -14.43 12.67
C PHE A 235 7.39 -15.73 13.41
N THR A 236 6.34 -16.46 13.79
CA THR A 236 6.50 -17.87 14.16
C THR A 236 6.98 -18.69 12.95
N LYS A 237 7.54 -19.88 13.20
CA LYS A 237 7.95 -20.79 12.12
C LYS A 237 6.81 -21.05 11.12
N LEU A 238 5.60 -21.24 11.63
CA LEU A 238 4.43 -21.51 10.80
C LEU A 238 4.02 -20.29 9.95
N GLU A 239 4.13 -19.08 10.49
CA GLU A 239 3.83 -17.85 9.75
C GLU A 239 4.89 -17.58 8.69
N SER A 240 6.17 -17.76 9.05
CA SER A 240 7.31 -17.65 8.13
C SER A 240 7.19 -18.59 6.93
N GLU A 241 6.69 -19.82 7.14
CA GLU A 241 6.41 -20.75 6.05
C GLU A 241 5.22 -20.31 5.18
N ARG A 242 4.19 -19.71 5.78
CA ARG A 242 2.94 -19.33 5.11
C ARG A 242 3.03 -18.03 4.31
N ILE A 243 3.84 -17.09 4.78
CA ILE A 243 3.99 -15.76 4.18
C ILE A 243 4.80 -15.79 2.89
N LYS A 244 5.67 -16.80 2.73
CA LYS A 244 6.48 -16.96 1.52
C LYS A 244 5.61 -17.17 0.29
N VAL A 245 5.86 -16.37 -0.74
CA VAL A 245 5.19 -16.48 -2.04
C VAL A 245 6.17 -16.99 -3.11
N PRO A 246 5.71 -17.81 -4.07
CA PRO A 246 6.52 -18.22 -5.22
C PRO A 246 6.91 -17.01 -6.07
N SER A 247 8.07 -17.11 -6.73
CA SER A 247 8.57 -16.11 -7.69
C SER A 247 7.52 -15.80 -8.77
N GLY A 248 7.32 -14.51 -9.08
CA GLY A 248 6.31 -14.03 -10.04
C GLY A 248 4.97 -13.59 -9.43
N THR A 249 4.85 -13.57 -8.10
CA THR A 249 3.64 -13.16 -7.37
C THR A 249 3.67 -11.68 -6.92
N ILE A 250 4.79 -10.99 -7.13
CA ILE A 250 5.05 -9.64 -6.63
C ILE A 250 4.95 -8.67 -7.82
N GLY A 251 4.04 -7.70 -7.74
CA GLY A 251 3.89 -6.65 -8.75
C GLY A 251 4.44 -5.31 -8.25
N SER A 252 5.15 -4.58 -9.10
CA SER A 252 5.46 -3.16 -8.90
C SER A 252 4.52 -2.31 -9.76
N THR A 253 3.84 -1.35 -9.16
CA THR A 253 3.22 -0.25 -9.90
C THR A 253 4.23 0.88 -9.93
N GLU A 254 5.05 0.92 -10.97
CA GLU A 254 5.89 2.08 -11.25
C GLU A 254 4.98 3.19 -11.79
N SER A 255 4.88 4.29 -11.05
CA SER A 255 4.47 5.56 -11.64
C SER A 255 5.73 6.19 -12.24
N PRO A 256 5.71 6.62 -13.52
CA PRO A 256 6.84 7.29 -14.18
C PRO A 256 7.22 8.61 -13.52
#